data_AF-A0A2E8PNZ3-F1
#
_entry.id   AF-A0A2E8PNZ3-F1
#
_cell.length_a   1.000
_cell.length_b   1.000
_cell.length_c   1.000
_cell.angle_alpha   90.00
_cell.angle_beta   90.00
_cell.angle_gamma   90.00
#
_symmetry.space_group_name_H-M   'P 1'
#
loop_
_entity.id
_entity.type
_entity.pdbx_description
1 polymer ?
#
loop_
_entity_poly.entity_id
_entity_poly.type
_entity_poly.pdbx_seq_one_letter_code
_entity_poly.pdbx_strand_id
1 'polypeptide(L)'
;MKTIKKALMLCAGFLLITQCATIPAPDATPAGALAHMKQVGNPVDPIRNNMLSYMQSVAHSKNPAELEQKRRNLIDSVSLAIQNVSNVQPYKGDNRYRESTLELLETMHAVLSEDYGRLVDLKKIAEESYDAMEAYMEARRQANLRLDEAADDAAAVEKKFAADYNINLVSRTDEIGRKLSLASAAMGYQSDIFLIYFKPYKQEVYLIQALDREDISGIEQNRESLQEYAREGQEKLRNLQPHKGDDSLLQVANRVMQFYDEEAKKTSVFVDLALKKDQLERAKQSLESVDASRRTQAQVDSYNRLVNEYNSLVNRANAVNNELNQKRKALVDLWNQTNDQFLARHVPK
;
A
#
# COMPACT_ATOMS: atom_id res chain seq x y z
N MET A 1 8.99 15.37 -3.22
CA MET A 1 7.95 14.60 -3.94
C MET A 1 6.62 14.81 -3.22
N LYS A 2 5.54 15.17 -3.93
CA LYS A 2 4.22 15.35 -3.33
C LYS A 2 3.74 14.01 -2.79
N THR A 3 3.70 13.88 -1.46
CA THR A 3 2.89 12.95 -0.65
C THR A 3 2.38 11.72 -1.41
N ILE A 4 3.03 10.58 -1.20
CA ILE A 4 2.37 9.28 -1.33
C ILE A 4 1.06 9.39 -0.54
N LYS A 5 -0.04 8.98 -1.17
CA LYS A 5 -1.41 9.30 -0.74
C LYS A 5 -1.61 9.08 0.76
N LYS A 6 -2.03 10.14 1.45
CA LYS A 6 -2.31 10.20 2.90
C LYS A 6 -3.51 9.37 3.39
N ALA A 7 -4.09 8.46 2.60
CA ALA A 7 -5.22 7.62 3.04
C ALA A 7 -4.73 6.34 3.73
N LEU A 8 -5.17 6.08 4.98
CA LEU A 8 -4.90 4.83 5.69
C LEU A 8 -5.96 3.81 5.23
N MET A 9 -5.57 2.81 4.43
CA MET A 9 -6.53 1.85 3.87
C MET A 9 -6.75 0.65 4.80
N LEU A 10 -7.63 0.77 5.80
CA LEU A 10 -8.22 -0.43 6.40
C LEU A 10 -9.18 -1.03 5.37
N CYS A 11 -8.90 -2.26 4.94
CA CYS A 11 -9.81 -3.00 4.08
C CYS A 11 -10.79 -3.71 5.02
N ALA A 12 -12.07 -3.37 4.90
CA ALA A 12 -13.12 -4.01 5.65
C ALA A 12 -12.99 -5.54 5.56
N GLY A 13 -12.89 -6.20 6.70
CA GLY A 13 -13.21 -7.62 6.76
C GLY A 13 -14.63 -7.82 6.20
N PHE A 14 -14.84 -8.92 5.49
CA PHE A 14 -16.08 -9.19 4.77
C PHE A 14 -17.27 -9.19 5.73
N LEU A 15 -18.03 -8.08 5.75
CA LEU A 15 -19.38 -8.04 6.30
C LEU A 15 -20.33 -8.79 5.34
N LEU A 16 -20.18 -10.12 5.29
CA LEU A 16 -21.17 -11.06 4.79
C LEU A 16 -22.12 -11.43 5.93
N ILE A 17 -22.71 -10.43 6.60
CA ILE A 17 -23.98 -10.69 7.28
C ILE A 17 -24.99 -10.81 6.15
N THR A 18 -25.25 -12.06 5.80
CA THR A 18 -26.21 -12.44 4.79
C THR A 18 -27.56 -11.85 5.20
N GLN A 19 -28.03 -10.83 4.50
CA GLN A 19 -29.45 -10.51 4.50
C GLN A 19 -30.17 -11.72 3.91
N CYS A 20 -30.61 -12.61 4.80
CA CYS A 20 -31.41 -13.74 4.42
C CYS A 20 -32.85 -13.28 4.27
N ALA A 21 -33.39 -13.39 3.05
CA ALA A 21 -34.82 -13.36 2.88
C ALA A 21 -35.40 -14.63 3.53
N THR A 22 -35.85 -14.52 4.76
CA THR A 22 -36.34 -15.67 5.53
C THR A 22 -37.79 -15.97 5.17
N ILE A 23 -38.06 -17.15 4.63
CA ILE A 23 -39.42 -17.64 4.41
C ILE A 23 -39.74 -18.64 5.53
N PRO A 24 -40.87 -18.52 6.25
CA PRO A 24 -41.26 -19.52 7.24
C PRO A 24 -41.36 -20.91 6.60
N ALA A 25 -40.79 -21.92 7.26
CA ALA A 25 -41.01 -23.32 6.90
C ALA A 25 -42.50 -23.70 7.12
N PRO A 26 -43.04 -24.71 6.41
CA PRO A 26 -44.49 -24.93 6.35
C PRO A 26 -45.20 -25.24 7.68
N ASP A 27 -44.53 -25.70 8.74
CA ASP A 27 -45.24 -26.24 9.93
C ASP A 27 -44.57 -25.96 11.29
N ALA A 28 -44.06 -24.76 11.54
CA ALA A 28 -43.72 -24.31 12.89
C ALA A 28 -44.24 -22.88 13.10
N THR A 29 -44.06 -22.28 14.27
CA THR A 29 -44.19 -20.82 14.45
C THR A 29 -42.81 -20.11 14.37
N PRO A 30 -42.19 -19.93 13.17
CA PRO A 30 -40.94 -19.18 12.95
C PRO A 30 -40.98 -17.70 13.32
N ALA A 31 -42.16 -17.11 13.51
CA ALA A 31 -42.32 -15.65 13.60
C ALA A 31 -41.47 -15.01 14.72
N GLY A 32 -41.35 -15.67 15.88
CA GLY A 32 -40.60 -15.15 17.03
C GLY A 32 -39.07 -15.24 16.86
N ALA A 33 -38.56 -16.39 16.44
CA ALA A 33 -37.12 -16.60 16.21
C ALA A 33 -36.62 -15.71 15.07
N LEU A 34 -37.43 -15.57 14.02
CA LEU A 34 -37.15 -14.66 12.93
C LEU A 34 -37.16 -13.20 13.37
N ALA A 35 -38.14 -12.78 14.18
CA ALA A 35 -38.18 -11.43 14.72
C ALA A 35 -36.93 -11.14 15.56
N HIS A 36 -36.47 -12.10 16.36
CA HIS A 36 -35.22 -11.98 17.10
C HIS A 36 -34.01 -11.83 16.17
N MET A 37 -33.90 -12.66 15.12
CA MET A 37 -32.80 -12.51 14.15
C MET A 37 -32.79 -11.13 13.50
N LYS A 38 -33.96 -10.58 13.15
CA LYS A 38 -34.07 -9.22 12.61
C LYS A 38 -33.68 -8.14 13.63
N GLN A 39 -34.03 -8.31 14.89
CA GLN A 39 -33.64 -7.37 15.95
C GLN A 39 -32.12 -7.32 16.14
N VAL A 40 -31.42 -8.45 16.01
CA VAL A 40 -29.96 -8.54 16.11
C VAL A 40 -29.27 -8.10 14.80
N GLY A 41 -29.79 -8.49 13.64
CA GLY A 41 -29.15 -8.26 12.34
C GLY A 41 -29.40 -6.89 11.70
N ASN A 42 -30.62 -6.33 11.82
CA ASN A 42 -30.96 -5.03 11.20
C ASN A 42 -30.03 -3.87 11.63
N PRO A 43 -29.58 -3.77 12.90
CA PRO A 43 -28.62 -2.74 13.30
C PRO A 43 -27.31 -2.74 12.52
N VAL A 44 -26.96 -3.83 11.82
CA VAL A 44 -25.71 -3.94 11.06
C VAL A 44 -25.82 -3.37 9.64
N ASP A 45 -27.03 -3.19 9.09
CA ASP A 45 -27.22 -2.70 7.72
C ASP A 45 -26.56 -1.32 7.44
N PRO A 46 -26.68 -0.31 8.33
CA PRO A 46 -26.04 0.99 8.12
C PRO A 46 -24.51 0.89 8.06
N ILE A 47 -23.90 -0.07 8.76
CA ILE A 47 -22.44 -0.27 8.82
C ILE A 47 -21.93 -0.63 7.42
N ARG A 48 -22.63 -1.51 6.71
CA ARG A 48 -22.25 -1.96 5.35
C ARG A 48 -22.23 -0.79 4.36
N ASN A 49 -23.22 0.10 4.46
CA ASN A 49 -23.30 1.32 3.64
C ASN A 49 -22.19 2.32 3.97
N ASN A 50 -21.92 2.55 5.26
CA ASN A 50 -20.86 3.45 5.68
C ASN A 50 -19.47 2.91 5.33
N MET A 51 -19.29 1.59 5.41
CA MET A 51 -18.06 0.93 5.01
C MET A 51 -17.80 1.09 3.52
N LEU A 52 -18.82 0.84 2.69
CA LEU A 52 -18.70 1.05 1.25
C LEU A 52 -18.37 2.52 0.93
N SER A 53 -19.07 3.46 1.57
CA SER A 53 -18.81 4.89 1.41
C SER A 53 -17.38 5.29 1.80
N TYR A 54 -16.83 4.67 2.85
CA TYR A 54 -15.45 4.87 3.27
C TYR A 54 -14.47 4.34 2.22
N MET A 55 -14.63 3.10 1.75
CA MET A 55 -13.78 2.51 0.71
C MET A 55 -13.84 3.29 -0.61
N GLN A 56 -15.02 3.78 -0.99
CA GLN A 56 -15.19 4.66 -2.14
C GLN A 56 -14.42 5.96 -1.98
N SER A 57 -14.47 6.56 -0.79
CA SER A 57 -13.74 7.80 -0.51
C SER A 57 -12.22 7.58 -0.54
N VAL A 58 -11.74 6.43 -0.06
CA VAL A 58 -10.33 6.03 -0.19
C VAL A 58 -9.90 5.94 -1.66
N ALA A 59 -10.74 5.35 -2.51
CA ALA A 59 -10.40 5.12 -3.91
C ALA A 59 -10.54 6.38 -4.79
N HIS A 60 -11.58 7.18 -4.54
CA HIS A 60 -12.02 8.24 -5.47
C HIS A 60 -11.82 9.66 -4.92
N SER A 61 -11.73 9.85 -3.59
CA SER A 61 -11.55 11.20 -3.00
C SER A 61 -10.08 11.53 -2.77
N LYS A 62 -9.74 12.81 -2.99
CA LYS A 62 -8.44 13.40 -2.62
C LYS A 62 -8.53 14.24 -1.35
N ASN A 63 -9.70 14.32 -0.71
CA ASN A 63 -9.94 15.19 0.43
C ASN A 63 -9.74 14.42 1.76
N PRO A 64 -8.69 14.74 2.55
CA PRO A 64 -8.45 14.06 3.82
C PRO A 64 -9.55 14.28 4.86
N ALA A 65 -10.21 15.44 4.87
CA ALA A 65 -11.28 15.74 5.81
C ALA A 65 -12.54 14.93 5.51
N GLU A 66 -12.84 14.72 4.22
CA GLU A 66 -13.94 13.85 3.79
C GLU A 66 -13.69 12.39 4.19
N LEU A 67 -12.48 11.89 3.92
CA LEU A 67 -12.09 10.52 4.30
C LEU A 67 -12.27 10.28 5.81
N GLU A 68 -11.77 11.21 6.61
CA GLU A 68 -11.84 11.13 8.06
C GLU A 68 -13.29 11.29 8.58
N GLN A 69 -14.13 12.08 7.91
CA GLN A 69 -15.55 12.14 8.22
C GLN A 69 -16.26 10.80 7.93
N LYS A 70 -15.97 10.15 6.79
CA LYS A 70 -16.56 8.85 6.46
C LYS A 70 -16.14 7.76 7.45
N ARG A 71 -14.88 7.81 7.91
CA ARG A 71 -14.39 6.92 8.98
C ARG A 71 -15.16 7.12 10.28
N ARG A 72 -15.37 8.36 10.72
CA ARG A 72 -16.17 8.67 11.91
C ARG A 72 -17.61 8.15 11.79
N ASN A 73 -18.26 8.42 10.66
CA ASN A 73 -19.62 7.93 10.42
C ASN A 73 -19.71 6.40 10.51
N LEU A 74 -18.70 5.69 10.02
CA LEU A 74 -18.62 4.24 10.14
C LEU A 74 -18.51 3.82 11.61
N ILE A 75 -17.60 4.42 12.39
CA ILE A 75 -17.44 4.14 13.82
C ILE A 75 -18.74 4.41 14.58
N ASP A 76 -19.36 5.57 14.35
CA ASP A 76 -20.62 5.94 15.00
C ASP A 76 -21.73 4.92 14.70
N SER A 77 -21.80 4.40 13.47
CA SER A 77 -22.76 3.35 13.12
C SER A 77 -22.47 2.01 13.79
N VAL A 78 -21.19 1.67 14.00
CA VAL A 78 -20.81 0.47 14.76
C VAL A 78 -21.18 0.65 16.24
N SER A 79 -20.86 1.78 16.85
CA SER A 79 -21.21 2.08 18.25
C SER A 79 -22.72 2.04 18.49
N LEU A 80 -23.52 2.58 17.55
CA LEU A 80 -24.97 2.51 17.62
C LEU A 80 -25.48 1.06 17.49
N ALA A 81 -24.88 0.26 16.61
CA ALA A 81 -25.24 -1.16 16.48
C ALA A 81 -24.92 -1.95 17.75
N ILE A 82 -23.77 -1.71 18.38
CA ILE A 82 -23.40 -2.30 19.68
C ILE A 82 -24.49 -2.01 20.71
N GLN A 83 -24.88 -0.73 20.85
CA GLN A 83 -25.93 -0.32 21.80
C GLN A 83 -27.29 -0.99 21.50
N ASN A 84 -27.65 -1.11 20.23
CA ASN A 84 -28.92 -1.72 19.85
C ASN A 84 -28.92 -3.24 20.11
N VAL A 85 -27.86 -3.93 19.69
CA VAL A 85 -27.71 -5.39 19.84
C VAL A 85 -27.58 -5.80 21.30
N SER A 86 -26.86 -5.03 22.12
CA SER A 86 -26.69 -5.32 23.55
C SER A 86 -28.02 -5.32 24.33
N ASN A 87 -29.01 -4.57 23.86
CA ASN A 87 -30.32 -4.45 24.46
C ASN A 87 -31.31 -5.55 24.00
N VAL A 88 -30.95 -6.34 22.99
CA VAL A 88 -31.80 -7.44 22.51
C VAL A 88 -31.82 -8.56 23.55
N GLN A 89 -33.02 -8.98 23.95
CA GLN A 89 -33.19 -10.07 24.90
C GLN A 89 -32.89 -11.44 24.25
N PRO A 90 -32.33 -12.41 24.99
CA PRO A 90 -32.14 -13.77 24.49
C PRO A 90 -33.46 -14.38 23.99
N TYR A 91 -33.43 -15.13 22.89
CA TYR A 91 -34.62 -15.80 22.40
C TYR A 91 -34.76 -17.18 23.03
N LYS A 92 -35.80 -17.37 23.86
CA LYS A 92 -36.02 -18.63 24.60
C LYS A 92 -34.80 -19.07 25.43
N GLY A 93 -34.02 -18.10 25.93
CA GLY A 93 -32.78 -18.35 26.67
C GLY A 93 -31.55 -18.61 25.79
N ASP A 94 -31.69 -18.74 24.46
CA ASP A 94 -30.57 -18.82 23.53
C ASP A 94 -30.07 -17.41 23.19
N ASN A 95 -28.80 -17.19 23.45
CA ASN A 95 -28.14 -15.90 23.32
C ASN A 95 -26.99 -15.89 22.31
N ARG A 96 -26.68 -17.05 21.72
CA ARG A 96 -25.44 -17.26 20.94
C ARG A 96 -25.35 -16.30 19.75
N TYR A 97 -26.47 -16.09 19.04
CA TYR A 97 -26.49 -15.19 17.88
C TYR A 97 -26.25 -13.72 18.26
N ARG A 98 -26.85 -13.27 19.38
CA ARG A 98 -26.63 -11.92 19.89
C ARG A 98 -25.17 -11.73 20.32
N GLU A 99 -24.62 -12.67 21.09
CA GLU A 99 -23.25 -12.60 21.61
C GLU A 99 -22.22 -12.57 20.49
N SER A 100 -22.31 -13.49 19.52
CA SER A 100 -21.40 -13.50 18.36
C SER A 100 -21.52 -12.25 17.49
N THR A 101 -22.73 -11.69 17.31
CA THR A 101 -22.91 -10.42 16.61
C THR A 101 -22.29 -9.26 17.39
N LEU A 102 -22.44 -9.25 18.72
CA LEU A 102 -21.84 -8.22 19.57
C LEU A 102 -20.31 -8.29 19.53
N GLU A 103 -19.73 -9.48 19.58
CA GLU A 103 -18.28 -9.71 19.47
C GLU A 103 -17.72 -9.22 18.12
N LEU A 104 -18.42 -9.48 17.01
CA LEU A 104 -18.08 -8.91 15.72
C LEU A 104 -18.08 -7.38 15.77
N LEU A 105 -19.14 -6.76 16.28
CA LEU A 105 -19.27 -5.31 16.34
C LEU A 105 -18.22 -4.65 17.24
N GLU A 106 -17.92 -5.26 18.39
CA GLU A 106 -16.87 -4.80 19.30
C GLU A 106 -15.48 -4.92 18.65
N THR A 107 -15.23 -6.01 17.93
CA THR A 107 -14.00 -6.19 17.13
C THR A 107 -13.89 -5.13 16.04
N MET A 108 -14.97 -4.85 15.32
CA MET A 108 -15.03 -3.74 14.35
C MET A 108 -14.70 -2.40 15.00
N HIS A 109 -15.29 -2.11 16.16
CA HIS A 109 -15.06 -0.87 16.86
C HIS A 109 -13.60 -0.72 17.32
N ALA A 110 -13.02 -1.78 17.89
CA ALA A 110 -11.63 -1.82 18.32
C ALA A 110 -10.67 -1.58 17.14
N VAL A 111 -10.89 -2.26 16.02
CA VAL A 111 -10.05 -2.13 14.83
C VAL A 111 -10.14 -0.73 14.20
N LEU A 112 -11.36 -0.18 14.09
CA LEU A 112 -11.59 1.15 13.49
C LEU A 112 -11.16 2.32 14.38
N SER A 113 -10.98 2.08 15.69
CA SER A 113 -10.65 3.11 16.67
C SER A 113 -9.23 2.94 17.23
N GLU A 114 -8.96 1.84 17.93
CA GLU A 114 -7.71 1.61 18.66
C GLU A 114 -6.57 1.19 17.71
N ASP A 115 -6.79 0.16 16.89
CA ASP A 115 -5.78 -0.31 15.95
C ASP A 115 -5.53 0.77 14.88
N TYR A 116 -6.57 1.52 14.48
CA TYR A 116 -6.42 2.70 13.63
C TYR A 116 -5.44 3.73 14.22
N GLY A 117 -5.52 4.04 15.51
CA GLY A 117 -4.58 4.95 16.16
C GLY A 117 -3.14 4.48 16.04
N ARG A 118 -2.88 3.19 16.34
CA ARG A 118 -1.55 2.58 16.19
C ARG A 118 -1.08 2.56 14.73
N LEU A 119 -1.98 2.26 13.80
CA LEU A 119 -1.70 2.26 12.36
C LEU A 119 -1.38 3.66 11.84
N VAL A 120 -2.02 4.71 12.38
CA VAL A 120 -1.69 6.10 12.08
C VAL A 120 -0.26 6.43 12.54
N ASP A 121 0.14 5.96 13.72
CA ASP A 121 1.50 6.16 14.22
C ASP A 121 2.54 5.39 13.40
N LEU A 122 2.29 4.12 13.08
CA LEU A 122 3.14 3.33 12.19
C LEU A 122 3.26 3.99 10.81
N LYS A 123 2.16 4.53 10.27
CA LYS A 123 2.15 5.22 8.98
C LYS A 123 3.03 6.47 8.97
N LYS A 124 3.18 7.18 10.09
CA LYS A 124 4.04 8.39 10.15
C LYS A 124 5.49 8.06 9.84
N ILE A 125 5.95 6.89 10.26
CA ILE A 125 7.33 6.41 10.05
C ILE A 125 7.45 5.41 8.89
N ALA A 126 6.35 4.93 8.33
CA ALA A 126 6.35 3.91 7.28
C ALA A 126 7.19 4.31 6.06
N GLU A 127 7.24 5.59 5.70
CA GLU A 127 8.02 6.08 4.56
C GLU A 127 9.54 6.19 4.86
N GLU A 128 9.97 5.99 6.11
CA GLU A 128 11.36 6.13 6.55
C GLU A 128 12.25 4.96 6.13
N SER A 129 11.70 3.75 6.00
CA SER A 129 12.41 2.55 5.52
C SER A 129 11.45 1.55 4.88
N TYR A 130 11.99 0.59 4.13
CA TYR A 130 11.18 -0.53 3.61
C TYR A 130 10.57 -1.34 4.75
N ASP A 131 11.35 -1.69 5.77
CA ASP A 131 10.90 -2.49 6.91
C ASP A 131 9.76 -1.79 7.67
N ALA A 132 9.82 -0.47 7.84
CA ALA A 132 8.74 0.28 8.47
C ALA A 132 7.45 0.25 7.63
N MET A 133 7.56 0.35 6.31
CA MET A 133 6.42 0.20 5.41
C MET A 133 5.85 -1.22 5.44
N GLU A 134 6.70 -2.24 5.41
CA GLU A 134 6.29 -3.64 5.48
C GLU A 134 5.58 -3.94 6.80
N ALA A 135 6.13 -3.49 7.93
CA ALA A 135 5.50 -3.60 9.24
C ALA A 135 4.15 -2.88 9.30
N TYR A 136 4.05 -1.68 8.73
CA TYR A 136 2.78 -0.96 8.62
C TYR A 136 1.74 -1.73 7.79
N MET A 137 2.14 -2.25 6.63
CA MET A 137 1.25 -3.02 5.76
C MET A 137 0.85 -4.35 6.42
N GLU A 138 1.74 -5.00 7.14
CA GLU A 138 1.46 -6.23 7.87
C GLU A 138 0.50 -6.00 9.04
N ALA A 139 0.74 -5.00 9.87
CA ALA A 139 -0.19 -4.63 10.96
C ALA A 139 -1.61 -4.38 10.42
N ARG A 140 -1.71 -3.80 9.23
CA ARG A 140 -2.98 -3.56 8.54
C ARG A 140 -3.62 -4.85 8.03
N ARG A 141 -2.83 -5.81 7.51
CA ARG A 141 -3.33 -7.14 7.13
C ARG A 141 -3.86 -7.88 8.35
N GLN A 142 -3.13 -7.86 9.46
CA GLN A 142 -3.55 -8.50 10.72
C GLN A 142 -4.85 -7.89 11.28
N ALA A 143 -4.98 -6.57 11.24
CA ALA A 143 -6.22 -5.91 11.62
C ALA A 143 -7.42 -6.33 10.75
N ASN A 144 -7.22 -6.48 9.43
CA ASN A 144 -8.27 -6.94 8.53
C ASN A 144 -8.58 -8.43 8.74
N LEU A 145 -7.57 -9.28 8.92
CA LEU A 145 -7.73 -10.71 9.19
C LEU A 145 -8.58 -10.94 10.44
N ARG A 146 -8.32 -10.19 11.51
CA ARG A 146 -9.14 -10.24 12.72
C ARG A 146 -10.61 -9.88 12.47
N LEU A 147 -10.89 -8.95 11.57
CA LEU A 147 -12.27 -8.62 11.16
C LEU A 147 -12.91 -9.74 10.34
N ASP A 148 -12.14 -10.37 9.44
CA ASP A 148 -12.61 -11.50 8.64
C ASP A 148 -12.96 -12.70 9.53
N GLU A 149 -12.08 -13.06 10.47
CA GLU A 149 -12.31 -14.15 11.43
C GLU A 149 -13.56 -13.91 12.27
N ALA A 150 -13.71 -12.72 12.86
CA ALA A 150 -14.90 -12.37 13.64
C ALA A 150 -16.19 -12.39 12.81
N ALA A 151 -16.12 -12.02 11.52
CA ALA A 151 -17.26 -12.05 10.63
C ALA A 151 -17.65 -13.49 10.25
N ASP A 152 -16.68 -14.34 9.98
CA ASP A 152 -16.90 -15.76 9.68
C ASP A 152 -17.50 -16.51 10.89
N ASP A 153 -17.01 -16.22 12.09
CA ASP A 153 -17.54 -16.79 13.34
C ASP A 153 -19.00 -16.37 13.57
N ALA A 154 -19.31 -15.07 13.45
CA ALA A 154 -20.67 -14.56 13.56
C ALA A 154 -21.61 -15.18 12.51
N ALA A 155 -21.15 -15.32 11.26
CA ALA A 155 -21.93 -15.94 10.19
C ALA A 155 -22.16 -17.45 10.43
N ALA A 156 -21.20 -18.16 11.02
CA ALA A 156 -21.36 -19.57 11.40
C ALA A 156 -22.42 -19.74 12.50
N VAL A 157 -22.41 -18.85 13.52
CA VAL A 157 -23.41 -18.86 14.60
C VAL A 157 -24.79 -18.47 14.09
N GLU A 158 -24.90 -17.49 13.18
CA GLU A 158 -26.16 -17.12 12.51
C GLU A 158 -26.80 -18.33 11.83
N LYS A 159 -26.01 -19.05 11.01
CA LYS A 159 -26.46 -20.25 10.29
C LYS A 159 -26.94 -21.33 11.24
N LYS A 160 -26.22 -21.53 12.35
CA LYS A 160 -26.59 -22.52 13.37
C LYS A 160 -27.88 -22.13 14.08
N PHE A 161 -28.02 -20.88 14.50
CA PHE A 161 -29.25 -20.38 15.12
C PHE A 161 -30.44 -20.56 14.18
N ALA A 162 -30.29 -20.17 12.91
CA ALA A 162 -31.36 -20.33 11.93
C ALA A 162 -31.77 -21.79 11.76
N ALA A 163 -30.82 -22.72 11.64
CA ALA A 163 -31.09 -24.15 11.54
C ALA A 163 -31.80 -24.69 12.80
N ASP A 164 -31.30 -24.36 13.99
CA ASP A 164 -31.86 -24.81 15.28
C ASP A 164 -33.34 -24.34 15.46
N TYR A 165 -33.72 -23.22 14.82
CA TYR A 165 -35.09 -22.67 14.86
C TYR A 165 -35.89 -22.82 13.55
N ASN A 166 -35.47 -23.71 12.64
CA ASN A 166 -36.15 -24.01 11.38
C ASN A 166 -36.37 -22.78 10.48
N ILE A 167 -35.41 -21.85 10.48
CA ILE A 167 -35.39 -20.68 9.61
C ILE A 167 -34.56 -21.01 8.38
N ASN A 168 -35.17 -20.86 7.20
CA ASN A 168 -34.44 -20.97 5.94
C ASN A 168 -33.72 -19.67 5.62
N LEU A 169 -32.40 -19.73 5.62
CA LEU A 169 -31.53 -18.63 5.21
C LEU A 169 -31.42 -18.58 3.69
N VAL A 170 -32.02 -17.57 3.06
CA VAL A 170 -31.83 -17.31 1.62
C VAL A 170 -30.61 -16.44 1.43
N SER A 171 -29.46 -17.05 1.16
CA SER A 171 -28.25 -16.31 0.83
C SER A 171 -28.40 -15.62 -0.53
N ARG A 172 -28.42 -14.28 -0.51
CA ARG A 172 -28.22 -13.44 -1.69
C ARG A 172 -27.18 -12.41 -1.33
N THR A 173 -26.04 -12.41 -2.03
CA THR A 173 -25.14 -11.27 -2.00
C THR A 173 -25.90 -10.09 -2.61
N ASP A 174 -26.32 -9.16 -1.76
CA ASP A 174 -26.92 -7.91 -2.21
C ASP A 174 -25.86 -7.05 -2.94
N GLU A 175 -26.33 -5.98 -3.58
CA GLU A 175 -25.45 -5.12 -4.38
C GLU A 175 -24.30 -4.54 -3.55
N ILE A 176 -24.56 -4.19 -2.29
CA ILE A 176 -23.58 -3.61 -1.37
C ILE A 176 -22.47 -4.63 -1.06
N GLY A 177 -22.83 -5.85 -0.69
CA GLY A 177 -21.88 -6.93 -0.43
C GLY A 177 -20.99 -7.22 -1.63
N ARG A 178 -21.57 -7.22 -2.84
CA ARG A 178 -20.80 -7.36 -4.09
C ARG A 178 -19.83 -6.20 -4.27
N LYS A 179 -20.25 -4.96 -4.03
CA LYS A 179 -19.39 -3.78 -4.18
C LYS A 179 -18.23 -3.77 -3.17
N LEU A 180 -18.49 -4.14 -1.91
CA LEU A 180 -17.47 -4.29 -0.87
C LEU A 180 -16.41 -5.32 -1.25
N SER A 181 -16.85 -6.50 -1.72
CA SER A 181 -15.96 -7.56 -2.20
C SER A 181 -15.05 -7.09 -3.35
N LEU A 182 -15.63 -6.41 -4.34
CA LEU A 182 -14.87 -5.86 -5.47
C LEU A 182 -13.85 -4.83 -5.02
N ALA A 183 -14.24 -3.93 -4.13
CA ALA A 183 -13.37 -2.87 -3.61
C ALA A 183 -12.21 -3.46 -2.79
N SER A 184 -12.49 -4.43 -1.90
CA SER A 184 -11.48 -5.08 -1.07
C SER A 184 -10.45 -5.81 -1.93
N ALA A 185 -10.91 -6.60 -2.90
CA ALA A 185 -10.03 -7.33 -3.82
C ALA A 185 -9.13 -6.39 -4.65
N ALA A 186 -9.65 -5.25 -5.10
CA ALA A 186 -8.87 -4.28 -5.86
C ALA A 186 -7.80 -3.59 -4.98
N MET A 187 -8.16 -3.18 -3.77
CA MET A 187 -7.25 -2.53 -2.83
C MET A 187 -6.16 -3.47 -2.31
N GLY A 188 -6.50 -4.74 -2.06
CA GLY A 188 -5.54 -5.79 -1.70
C GLY A 188 -4.50 -5.98 -2.80
N TYR A 189 -4.96 -6.19 -4.03
CA TYR A 189 -4.06 -6.33 -5.19
C TYR A 189 -3.14 -5.12 -5.40
N GLN A 190 -3.69 -3.90 -5.29
CA GLN A 190 -2.91 -2.67 -5.38
C GLN A 190 -1.84 -2.59 -4.28
N SER A 191 -2.17 -3.03 -3.06
CA SER A 191 -1.27 -3.03 -1.92
C SER A 191 -0.08 -3.98 -2.12
N ASP A 192 -0.33 -5.18 -2.66
CA ASP A 192 0.73 -6.15 -2.90
C ASP A 192 1.75 -5.63 -3.94
N ILE A 193 1.26 -5.02 -5.03
CA ILE A 193 2.12 -4.40 -6.04
C ILE A 193 2.85 -3.17 -5.46
N PHE A 194 2.18 -2.38 -4.63
CA PHE A 194 2.80 -1.20 -4.01
C PHE A 194 4.03 -1.55 -3.18
N LEU A 195 3.99 -2.63 -2.39
CA LEU A 195 5.15 -3.03 -1.58
C LEU A 195 6.34 -3.45 -2.45
N ILE A 196 6.09 -4.15 -3.56
CA ILE A 196 7.10 -4.50 -4.56
C ILE A 196 7.71 -3.24 -5.18
N TYR A 197 6.87 -2.26 -5.53
CA TYR A 197 7.32 -0.95 -6.03
C TYR A 197 8.16 -0.18 -4.99
N PHE A 198 7.73 -0.20 -3.73
CA PHE A 198 8.27 0.67 -2.68
C PHE A 198 9.70 0.33 -2.30
N LYS A 199 10.07 -0.96 -2.31
CA LYS A 199 11.41 -1.43 -1.92
C LYS A 199 12.54 -0.76 -2.73
N PRO A 200 12.61 -0.89 -4.07
CA PRO A 200 13.65 -0.23 -4.85
C PRO A 200 13.48 1.29 -4.91
N TYR A 201 12.26 1.83 -4.84
CA TYR A 201 12.06 3.27 -4.70
C TYR A 201 12.77 3.81 -3.45
N LYS A 202 12.64 3.14 -2.31
CA LYS A 202 13.31 3.58 -1.09
C LYS A 202 14.84 3.49 -1.21
N GLN A 203 15.31 2.44 -1.89
CA GLN A 203 16.73 2.25 -2.17
C GLN A 203 17.30 3.34 -3.10
N GLU A 204 16.53 3.80 -4.09
CA GLU A 204 16.88 4.94 -4.94
C GLU A 204 17.02 6.22 -4.10
N VAL A 205 16.14 6.47 -3.13
CA VAL A 205 16.26 7.63 -2.24
C VAL A 205 17.61 7.61 -1.49
N TYR A 206 18.06 6.45 -1.02
CA TYR A 206 19.38 6.32 -0.39
C TYR A 206 20.53 6.54 -1.38
N LEU A 207 20.38 6.06 -2.62
CA LEU A 207 21.35 6.31 -3.68
C LEU A 207 21.50 7.82 -3.99
N ILE A 208 20.37 8.54 -4.14
CA ILE A 208 20.37 9.98 -4.37
C ILE A 208 21.03 10.72 -3.20
N GLN A 209 20.73 10.33 -1.96
CA GLN A 209 21.39 10.92 -0.79
C GLN A 209 22.91 10.68 -0.76
N ALA A 210 23.38 9.52 -1.20
CA ALA A 210 24.80 9.23 -1.31
C ALA A 210 25.47 10.07 -2.42
N LEU A 211 24.78 10.24 -3.56
CA LEU A 211 25.22 11.15 -4.64
C LEU A 211 25.34 12.60 -4.15
N ASP A 212 24.34 13.10 -3.44
CA ASP A 212 24.32 14.47 -2.90
C ASP A 212 25.46 14.72 -1.89
N ARG A 213 25.90 13.66 -1.19
CA ARG A 213 27.00 13.70 -0.22
C ARG A 213 28.37 13.42 -0.82
N GLU A 214 28.46 13.12 -2.11
CA GLU A 214 29.67 12.61 -2.77
C GLU A 214 30.26 11.36 -2.07
N ASP A 215 29.42 10.55 -1.41
CA ASP A 215 29.83 9.35 -0.68
C ASP A 215 30.02 8.18 -1.65
N ILE A 216 31.24 7.98 -2.14
CA ILE A 216 31.55 6.97 -3.16
C ILE A 216 31.23 5.55 -2.71
N SER A 217 31.53 5.21 -1.45
CA SER A 217 31.19 3.89 -0.91
C SER A 217 29.68 3.73 -0.83
N GLY A 218 28.97 4.76 -0.38
CA GLY A 218 27.51 4.79 -0.35
C GLY A 218 26.91 4.66 -1.75
N ILE A 219 27.44 5.33 -2.76
CA ILE A 219 26.94 5.24 -4.14
C ILE A 219 27.07 3.81 -4.67
N GLU A 220 28.25 3.20 -4.52
CA GLU A 220 28.51 1.83 -4.98
C GLU A 220 27.62 0.81 -4.29
N GLN A 221 27.49 0.89 -2.96
CA GLN A 221 26.62 0.00 -2.21
C GLN A 221 25.15 0.19 -2.61
N ASN A 222 24.67 1.43 -2.66
CA ASN A 222 23.25 1.68 -2.92
C ASN A 222 22.87 1.38 -4.37
N ARG A 223 23.76 1.55 -5.38
CA ARG A 223 23.46 1.15 -6.76
C ARG A 223 23.33 -0.36 -6.89
N GLU A 224 24.15 -1.14 -6.19
CA GLU A 224 24.12 -2.60 -6.26
C GLU A 224 22.83 -3.13 -5.64
N SER A 225 22.48 -2.66 -4.45
CA SER A 225 21.19 -3.00 -3.82
C SER A 225 20.00 -2.53 -4.64
N LEU A 226 20.05 -1.35 -5.27
CA LEU A 226 18.97 -0.87 -6.15
C LEU A 226 18.75 -1.83 -7.32
N GLN A 227 19.84 -2.23 -7.98
CA GLN A 227 19.80 -3.18 -9.09
C GLN A 227 19.26 -4.55 -8.67
N GLU A 228 19.72 -5.06 -7.52
CA GLU A 228 19.25 -6.33 -6.97
C GLU A 228 17.74 -6.27 -6.68
N TYR A 229 17.27 -5.28 -5.94
CA TYR A 229 15.85 -5.12 -5.59
C TYR A 229 14.97 -4.86 -6.81
N ALA A 230 15.48 -4.16 -7.81
CA ALA A 230 14.76 -3.98 -9.07
C ALA A 230 14.54 -5.33 -9.79
N ARG A 231 15.56 -6.20 -9.84
CA ARG A 231 15.46 -7.53 -10.46
C ARG A 231 14.55 -8.47 -9.68
N GLU A 232 14.69 -8.50 -8.35
CA GLU A 232 13.78 -9.23 -7.47
C GLU A 232 12.33 -8.78 -7.69
N GLY A 233 12.10 -7.47 -7.79
CA GLY A 233 10.80 -6.90 -8.10
C GLY A 233 10.25 -7.36 -9.46
N GLN A 234 11.07 -7.38 -10.51
CA GLN A 234 10.66 -7.90 -11.82
C GLN A 234 10.25 -9.37 -11.76
N GLU A 235 10.99 -10.20 -11.03
CA GLU A 235 10.68 -11.62 -10.87
C GLU A 235 9.36 -11.82 -10.12
N LYS A 236 9.15 -11.08 -9.02
CA LYS A 236 7.89 -11.09 -8.27
C LYS A 236 6.71 -10.68 -9.16
N LEU A 237 6.85 -9.59 -9.92
CA LEU A 237 5.80 -9.11 -10.82
C LEU A 237 5.45 -10.11 -11.92
N ARG A 238 6.42 -10.84 -12.48
CA ARG A 238 6.18 -11.87 -13.51
C ARG A 238 5.32 -13.03 -13.02
N ASN A 239 5.37 -13.32 -11.73
CA ASN A 239 4.62 -14.41 -11.12
C ASN A 239 3.21 -14.00 -10.69
N LEU A 240 2.88 -12.71 -10.74
CA LEU A 240 1.54 -12.21 -10.41
C LEU A 240 0.61 -12.26 -11.61
N GLN A 241 -0.65 -12.65 -11.35
CA GLN A 241 -1.70 -12.61 -12.36
C GLN A 241 -2.31 -11.20 -12.45
N PRO A 242 -2.77 -10.75 -13.64
CA PRO A 242 -3.53 -9.52 -13.78
C PRO A 242 -4.83 -9.54 -12.96
N HIS A 243 -5.20 -8.41 -12.35
CA HIS A 243 -6.46 -8.31 -11.61
C HIS A 243 -7.63 -8.26 -12.58
N LYS A 244 -8.38 -9.37 -12.69
CA LYS A 244 -9.52 -9.49 -13.61
C LYS A 244 -9.15 -9.13 -15.06
N GLY A 245 -7.95 -9.52 -15.49
CA GLY A 245 -7.43 -9.20 -16.84
C GLY A 245 -6.87 -7.79 -17.00
N ASP A 246 -6.93 -6.92 -15.98
CA ASP A 246 -6.27 -5.62 -15.99
C ASP A 246 -4.83 -5.75 -15.46
N ASP A 247 -3.86 -5.62 -16.35
CA ASP A 247 -2.43 -5.72 -16.06
C ASP A 247 -1.75 -4.35 -15.91
N SER A 248 -2.51 -3.25 -15.92
CA SER A 248 -1.97 -1.88 -15.92
C SER A 248 -0.98 -1.62 -14.79
N LEU A 249 -1.29 -2.05 -13.56
CA LEU A 249 -0.38 -1.93 -12.40
C LEU A 249 0.90 -2.76 -12.57
N LEU A 250 0.81 -3.98 -13.09
CA LEU A 250 1.97 -4.84 -13.35
C LEU A 250 2.88 -4.20 -14.39
N GLN A 251 2.30 -3.69 -15.49
CA GLN A 251 3.05 -3.06 -16.56
C GLN A 251 3.80 -1.83 -16.08
N VAL A 252 3.15 -0.92 -15.35
CA VAL A 252 3.81 0.29 -14.85
C VAL A 252 4.85 -0.02 -13.77
N ALA A 253 4.58 -0.98 -12.86
CA ALA A 253 5.55 -1.42 -11.87
C ALA A 253 6.80 -1.99 -12.55
N ASN A 254 6.63 -2.84 -13.57
CA ASN A 254 7.74 -3.42 -14.30
C ASN A 254 8.58 -2.36 -15.05
N ARG A 255 7.93 -1.33 -15.62
CA ARG A 255 8.65 -0.19 -16.22
C ARG A 255 9.49 0.57 -15.20
N VAL A 256 8.97 0.77 -14.00
CA VAL A 256 9.73 1.37 -12.89
C VAL A 256 10.91 0.49 -12.50
N MET A 257 10.73 -0.82 -12.36
CA MET A 257 11.84 -1.73 -12.05
C MET A 257 12.92 -1.70 -13.14
N GLN A 258 12.54 -1.68 -14.41
CA GLN A 258 13.48 -1.55 -15.54
C GLN A 258 14.28 -0.26 -15.46
N PHE A 259 13.63 0.84 -15.11
CA PHE A 259 14.31 2.11 -14.89
C PHE A 259 15.32 2.04 -13.74
N TYR A 260 14.96 1.47 -12.59
CA TYR A 260 15.90 1.35 -11.47
C TYR A 260 17.12 0.46 -11.79
N ASP A 261 16.95 -0.63 -12.54
CA ASP A 261 18.09 -1.42 -13.03
C ASP A 261 18.95 -0.63 -14.03
N GLU A 262 18.36 0.20 -14.88
CA GLU A 262 19.07 1.11 -15.80
C GLU A 262 19.85 2.20 -15.03
N GLU A 263 19.19 2.84 -14.07
CA GLU A 263 19.76 3.89 -13.23
C GLU A 263 20.95 3.39 -12.43
N ALA A 264 20.81 2.25 -11.76
CA ALA A 264 21.89 1.64 -11.01
C ALA A 264 23.13 1.41 -11.88
N LYS A 265 22.96 0.96 -13.13
CA LYS A 265 24.06 0.78 -14.09
C LYS A 265 24.68 2.10 -14.50
N LYS A 266 23.86 3.12 -14.81
CA LYS A 266 24.33 4.42 -15.30
C LYS A 266 25.00 5.26 -14.22
N THR A 267 24.67 5.01 -12.94
CA THR A 267 25.22 5.73 -11.80
C THR A 267 26.73 5.47 -11.59
N SER A 268 27.30 4.42 -12.18
CA SER A 268 28.75 4.16 -12.13
C SER A 268 29.59 5.33 -12.67
N VAL A 269 29.03 6.16 -13.57
CA VAL A 269 29.73 7.33 -14.12
C VAL A 269 30.12 8.35 -13.05
N PHE A 270 29.36 8.44 -11.95
CA PHE A 270 29.68 9.37 -10.85
C PHE A 270 30.86 8.87 -10.02
N VAL A 271 31.01 7.55 -9.90
CA VAL A 271 32.17 6.93 -9.26
C VAL A 271 33.42 7.09 -10.13
N ASP A 272 33.30 6.83 -11.43
CA ASP A 272 34.37 7.10 -12.39
C ASP A 272 34.83 8.57 -12.34
N LEU A 273 33.86 9.50 -12.28
CA LEU A 273 34.12 10.93 -12.18
C LEU A 273 34.86 11.29 -10.89
N ALA A 274 34.44 10.74 -9.75
CA ALA A 274 35.08 11.00 -8.46
C ALA A 274 36.51 10.45 -8.39
N LEU A 275 36.74 9.23 -8.90
CA LEU A 275 38.08 8.65 -9.01
C LEU A 275 38.98 9.48 -9.93
N LYS A 276 38.43 9.98 -11.06
CA LYS A 276 39.18 10.86 -11.96
C LYS A 276 39.48 12.22 -11.33
N LYS A 277 38.56 12.77 -10.53
CA LYS A 277 38.76 14.01 -9.76
C LYS A 277 39.96 13.88 -8.82
N ASP A 278 40.04 12.79 -8.05
CA ASP A 278 41.18 12.52 -7.15
C ASP A 278 42.50 12.36 -7.92
N GLN A 279 42.49 11.61 -9.04
CA GLN A 279 43.66 11.50 -9.92
C GLN A 279 44.13 12.86 -10.45
N LEU A 280 43.20 13.70 -10.87
CA LEU A 280 43.49 15.05 -11.38
C LEU A 280 44.07 15.94 -10.29
N GLU A 281 43.51 15.94 -9.08
CA GLU A 281 44.02 16.73 -7.96
C GLU A 281 45.43 16.29 -7.54
N ARG A 282 45.72 14.98 -7.50
CA ARG A 282 47.09 14.49 -7.25
C ARG A 282 48.06 14.90 -8.35
N ALA A 283 47.65 14.81 -9.62
CA ALA A 283 48.48 15.24 -10.74
C ALA A 283 48.75 16.75 -10.71
N LYS A 284 47.74 17.55 -10.33
CA LYS A 284 47.87 18.99 -10.11
C LYS A 284 48.89 19.31 -9.03
N GLN A 285 48.75 18.70 -7.85
CA GLN A 285 49.69 18.88 -6.73
C GLN A 285 51.12 18.49 -7.12
N SER A 286 51.29 17.38 -7.83
CA SER A 286 52.60 16.94 -8.33
C SER A 286 53.21 17.95 -9.30
N LEU A 287 52.43 18.48 -10.26
CA LEU A 287 52.88 19.50 -11.20
C LEU A 287 53.21 20.84 -10.49
N GLU A 288 52.39 21.24 -9.52
CA GLU A 288 52.55 22.47 -8.74
C GLU A 288 53.76 22.42 -7.81
N SER A 289 54.18 21.23 -7.36
CA SER A 289 55.39 21.04 -6.56
C SER A 289 56.70 21.28 -7.32
N VAL A 290 56.65 21.35 -8.66
CA VAL A 290 57.79 21.67 -9.52
C VAL A 290 57.72 23.13 -9.93
N ASP A 291 58.83 23.87 -9.71
CA ASP A 291 58.98 25.25 -10.17
C ASP A 291 58.58 25.39 -11.63
N ALA A 292 57.83 26.44 -11.96
CA ALA A 292 57.30 26.64 -13.31
C ALA A 292 58.40 26.62 -14.40
N SER A 293 59.60 27.14 -14.09
CA SER A 293 60.77 27.14 -14.99
C SER A 293 61.42 25.76 -15.17
N ARG A 294 61.10 24.79 -14.30
CA ARG A 294 61.67 23.44 -14.28
C ARG A 294 60.68 22.36 -14.73
N ARG A 295 59.44 22.72 -15.03
CA ARG A 295 58.44 21.78 -15.56
C ARG A 295 58.83 21.33 -16.96
N THR A 296 58.72 20.03 -17.20
CA THR A 296 58.92 19.44 -18.52
C THR A 296 57.62 19.44 -19.32
N GLN A 297 57.73 19.48 -20.65
CA GLN A 297 56.56 19.37 -21.54
C GLN A 297 55.76 18.09 -21.27
N ALA A 298 56.45 16.97 -21.00
CA ALA A 298 55.80 15.70 -20.68
C ALA A 298 54.92 15.76 -19.41
N GLN A 299 55.34 16.50 -18.39
CA GLN A 299 54.54 16.72 -17.18
C GLN A 299 53.29 17.54 -17.48
N VAL A 300 53.42 18.60 -18.27
CA VAL A 300 52.31 19.46 -18.71
C VAL A 300 51.31 18.67 -19.57
N ASP A 301 51.80 17.88 -20.53
CA ASP A 301 50.96 17.07 -21.42
C ASP A 301 50.21 15.98 -20.67
N SER A 302 50.86 15.34 -19.68
CA SER A 302 50.22 14.34 -18.81
C SER A 302 49.08 14.94 -18.00
N TYR A 303 49.31 16.12 -17.38
CA TYR A 303 48.27 16.84 -16.66
C TYR A 303 47.11 17.27 -17.59
N ASN A 304 47.42 17.86 -18.74
CA ASN A 304 46.41 18.28 -19.72
C ASN A 304 45.56 17.11 -20.23
N ARG A 305 46.15 15.92 -20.39
CA ARG A 305 45.39 14.71 -20.74
C ARG A 305 44.36 14.37 -19.67
N LEU A 306 44.75 14.39 -18.38
CA LEU A 306 43.83 14.14 -17.27
C LEU A 306 42.73 15.20 -17.18
N VAL A 307 43.05 16.47 -17.44
CA VAL A 307 42.04 17.56 -17.52
C VAL A 307 41.01 17.25 -18.62
N ASN A 308 41.46 16.83 -19.80
CA ASN A 308 40.56 16.50 -20.91
C ASN A 308 39.68 15.27 -20.60
N GLU A 309 40.25 14.21 -20.02
CA GLU A 309 39.51 13.02 -19.58
C GLU A 309 38.47 13.37 -18.50
N TYR A 310 38.84 14.18 -17.51
CA TYR A 310 37.94 14.66 -16.47
C TYR A 310 36.79 15.47 -17.05
N ASN A 311 37.09 16.45 -17.92
CA ASN A 311 36.06 17.27 -18.58
C ASN A 311 35.08 16.42 -19.41
N SER A 312 35.59 15.38 -20.09
CA SER A 312 34.74 14.43 -20.82
C SER A 312 33.81 13.65 -19.87
N LEU A 313 34.31 13.21 -18.71
CA LEU A 313 33.49 12.54 -17.70
C LEU A 313 32.45 13.46 -17.08
N VAL A 314 32.80 14.73 -16.79
CA VAL A 314 31.85 15.74 -16.31
C VAL A 314 30.69 15.89 -17.30
N ASN A 315 30.98 16.03 -18.59
CA ASN A 315 29.94 16.14 -19.62
C ASN A 315 29.03 14.91 -19.66
N ARG A 316 29.62 13.71 -19.56
CA ARG A 316 28.87 12.45 -19.54
C ARG A 316 28.01 12.32 -18.28
N ALA A 317 28.54 12.63 -17.10
CA ALA A 317 27.82 12.60 -15.84
C ALA A 317 26.64 13.58 -15.84
N ASN A 318 26.83 14.80 -16.37
CA ASN A 318 25.76 15.77 -16.54
C ASN A 318 24.65 15.28 -17.47
N ALA A 319 25.01 14.66 -18.61
CA ALA A 319 24.05 14.07 -19.53
C ALA A 319 23.25 12.93 -18.88
N VAL A 320 23.93 12.02 -18.18
CA VAL A 320 23.30 10.91 -17.43
C VAL A 320 22.37 11.45 -16.34
N ASN A 321 22.80 12.42 -15.55
CA ASN A 321 21.97 13.02 -14.50
C ASN A 321 20.69 13.62 -15.08
N ASN A 322 20.79 14.38 -16.17
CA ASN A 322 19.64 14.99 -16.83
C ASN A 322 18.68 13.93 -17.38
N GLU A 323 19.19 12.89 -18.04
CA GLU A 323 18.38 11.79 -18.56
C GLU A 323 17.62 11.07 -17.44
N LEU A 324 18.33 10.66 -16.38
CA LEU A 324 17.76 9.93 -15.26
C LEU A 324 16.70 10.76 -14.51
N ASN A 325 16.98 12.04 -14.25
CA ASN A 325 16.01 12.94 -13.60
C ASN A 325 14.72 13.11 -14.40
N GLN A 326 14.81 13.22 -15.73
CA GLN A 326 13.64 13.32 -16.60
C GLN A 326 12.82 12.03 -16.60
N LYS A 327 13.49 10.87 -16.75
CA LYS A 327 12.85 9.55 -16.72
C LYS A 327 12.15 9.29 -15.38
N ARG A 328 12.84 9.55 -14.26
CA ARG A 328 12.29 9.38 -12.90
C ARG A 328 10.99 10.16 -12.73
N LYS A 329 10.99 11.45 -13.09
CA LYS A 329 9.80 12.29 -12.99
C LYS A 329 8.62 11.72 -13.79
N ALA A 330 8.87 11.36 -15.06
CA ALA A 330 7.83 10.81 -15.92
C ALA A 330 7.25 9.49 -15.38
N LEU A 331 8.10 8.61 -14.83
CA LEU A 331 7.67 7.33 -14.27
C LEU A 331 6.91 7.47 -12.95
N VAL A 332 7.32 8.38 -12.07
CA VAL A 332 6.57 8.68 -10.84
C VAL A 332 5.18 9.23 -11.16
N ASP A 333 5.07 10.13 -12.14
CA ASP A 333 3.78 10.66 -12.57
C ASP A 333 2.90 9.56 -13.19
N LEU A 334 3.49 8.70 -14.04
CA LEU A 334 2.78 7.58 -14.65
C LEU A 334 2.31 6.54 -13.62
N TRP A 335 3.15 6.20 -12.63
CA TRP A 335 2.81 5.31 -11.52
C TRP A 335 1.59 5.83 -10.76
N ASN A 336 1.65 7.09 -10.32
CA ASN A 336 0.57 7.72 -9.56
C ASN A 336 -0.74 7.76 -10.37
N GLN A 337 -0.67 8.13 -11.65
CA GLN A 337 -1.84 8.16 -12.52
C GLN A 337 -2.44 6.77 -12.73
N THR A 338 -1.60 5.76 -13.01
CA THR A 338 -2.05 4.39 -13.25
C THR A 338 -2.68 3.79 -12.00
N ASN A 339 -2.09 4.05 -10.83
CA ASN A 339 -2.62 3.64 -9.54
C ASN A 339 -4.01 4.24 -9.27
N ASP A 340 -4.19 5.52 -9.55
CA ASP A 340 -5.47 6.21 -9.39
C ASP A 340 -6.53 5.66 -10.36
N GLN A 341 -6.15 5.45 -11.62
CA GLN A 341 -7.04 4.89 -12.64
C GLN A 341 -7.41 3.43 -12.38
N PHE A 342 -6.50 2.64 -11.81
CA PHE A 342 -6.78 1.26 -11.42
C PHE A 342 -7.85 1.23 -10.32
N LEU A 343 -7.65 1.95 -9.22
CA LEU A 343 -8.64 2.01 -8.14
C LEU A 343 -9.97 2.59 -8.64
N ALA A 344 -9.94 3.63 -9.48
CA ALA A 344 -11.15 4.23 -10.02
C ALA A 344 -11.97 3.27 -10.91
N ARG A 345 -11.31 2.33 -11.60
CA ARG A 345 -11.97 1.33 -12.46
C ARG A 345 -12.54 0.16 -11.66
N HIS A 346 -11.82 -0.30 -10.64
CA HIS A 346 -12.15 -1.55 -9.93
C HIS A 346 -12.89 -1.36 -8.61
N VAL A 347 -12.88 -0.15 -8.04
CA VAL A 347 -13.68 0.20 -6.86
C VAL A 347 -14.99 0.86 -7.32
N PRO A 348 -16.16 0.21 -7.12
CA PRO A 348 -17.44 0.74 -7.58
C PRO A 348 -17.78 2.10 -6.96
N LYS A 349 -18.47 2.95 -7.72
CA LYS A 349 -19.03 4.22 -7.22
C LYS A 349 -20.37 4.03 -6.51
#